data_AF-A0A2V9R981-F1
#
_entry.id   AF-A0A2V9R981-F1
#
_cell.length_a   1.000
_cell.length_b   1.000
_cell.length_c   1.000
_cell.angle_alpha   90.00
_cell.angle_beta   90.00
_cell.angle_gamma   90.00
#
_symmetry.space_group_name_H-M   'P 1'
#
loop_
_entity.id
_entity.type
_entity.pdbx_description
1 polymer ?
#
loop_
_entity_poly.entity_id
_entity_poly.type
_entity_poly.pdbx_seq_one_letter_code
_entity_poly.pdbx_strand_id
1 'polypeptide(L)'
;SWPATTSLTPDEWIRRLGTLPLMHQPGEGWMYNTGSDVLGVLIARASGQSFEAFLRERLFAPLGMKDTSFSVPAAQLHRLAACYRFNPEANALELFDAANGQWSRPPAFPTGGGGLVSTIDDYAAFGQMMLNKGKYGRVRLLSRPTVEAMTTDQLTPEQEAAASPIIG
;
A
#
# COMPACT_ATOMS: atom_id res chain seq x y z
N SER A 1 3.79 14.04 -14.03
CA SER A 1 3.61 13.82 -12.57
C SER A 1 2.59 12.70 -12.41
N TRP A 2 2.96 11.60 -11.74
CA TRP A 2 1.95 10.64 -11.28
C TRP A 2 1.09 11.36 -10.24
N PRO A 3 -0.22 11.55 -10.42
CA PRO A 3 -1.05 11.99 -9.32
C PRO A 3 -1.06 10.85 -8.31
N ALA A 4 -0.53 11.07 -7.10
CA ALA A 4 -0.46 10.04 -6.06
C ALA A 4 -1.86 9.56 -5.60
N THR A 5 -2.92 10.25 -6.02
CA THR A 5 -4.31 9.91 -5.74
C THR A 5 -5.15 10.13 -6.99
N THR A 6 -5.78 9.07 -7.49
CA THR A 6 -6.82 9.23 -8.52
C THR A 6 -7.99 10.03 -7.94
N SER A 7 -8.62 10.87 -8.76
CA SER A 7 -9.85 11.57 -8.38
C SER A 7 -11.09 10.66 -8.45
N LEU A 8 -10.93 9.43 -8.92
CA LEU A 8 -12.00 8.45 -9.02
C LEU A 8 -12.32 7.84 -7.66
N THR A 9 -13.58 7.47 -7.45
CA THR A 9 -13.98 6.61 -6.33
C THR A 9 -13.55 5.16 -6.61
N PRO A 10 -13.44 4.30 -5.58
CA PRO A 10 -13.09 2.88 -5.78
C PRO A 10 -14.01 2.16 -6.78
N ASP A 11 -15.32 2.43 -6.73
CA ASP A 11 -16.31 1.81 -7.63
C ASP A 11 -16.19 2.30 -9.07
N GLU A 12 -15.92 3.58 -9.28
CA GLU A 12 -15.72 4.10 -10.62
C GLU A 12 -14.39 3.61 -11.20
N TRP A 13 -13.35 3.49 -10.36
CA TRP A 13 -12.05 2.95 -10.77
C TRP A 13 -12.17 1.49 -11.22
N ILE A 14 -12.80 0.62 -10.41
CA ILE A 14 -12.95 -0.80 -10.76
C ILE A 14 -13.86 -1.01 -11.97
N ARG A 15 -14.89 -0.17 -12.15
CA ARG A 15 -15.77 -0.20 -13.33
C ARG A 15 -15.01 0.11 -14.61
N ARG A 16 -14.16 1.15 -14.59
CA ARG A 16 -13.32 1.50 -15.76
C ARG A 16 -12.27 0.43 -16.03
N LEU A 17 -11.62 -0.08 -14.98
CA LEU A 17 -10.64 -1.15 -15.12
C LEU A 17 -11.26 -2.37 -15.82
N GLY A 18 -12.49 -2.74 -15.45
CA GLY A 18 -13.21 -3.86 -16.07
C GLY A 18 -13.55 -3.71 -17.56
N THR A 19 -13.39 -2.52 -18.14
CA THR A 19 -13.59 -2.29 -19.58
C THR A 19 -12.30 -2.40 -20.40
N LEU A 20 -11.15 -2.45 -19.75
CA LEU A 20 -9.86 -2.52 -20.42
C LEU A 20 -9.48 -3.97 -20.74
N PRO A 21 -8.80 -4.22 -21.88
CA PRO A 21 -8.27 -5.54 -22.17
C PRO A 21 -7.16 -5.91 -21.19
N LEU A 22 -7.04 -7.20 -20.89
CA LEU A 22 -5.91 -7.73 -20.13
C LEU A 22 -4.64 -7.71 -20.99
N MET A 23 -3.50 -7.36 -20.40
CA MET A 23 -2.20 -7.51 -21.08
C MET A 23 -1.75 -8.97 -21.15
N HIS A 24 -2.11 -9.77 -20.14
CA HIS A 24 -1.85 -11.20 -20.05
C HIS A 24 -3.08 -11.91 -19.47
N GLN A 25 -3.32 -13.17 -19.83
CA GLN A 25 -4.35 -13.93 -19.13
C GLN A 25 -3.92 -14.18 -17.67
N PRO A 26 -4.86 -14.36 -16.74
CA PRO A 26 -4.54 -14.65 -15.35
C PRO A 26 -3.60 -15.87 -15.23
N GLY A 27 -2.46 -15.67 -14.57
CA GLY A 27 -1.43 -16.71 -14.38
C GLY A 27 -0.35 -16.76 -15.46
N GLU A 28 -0.53 -16.10 -16.61
CA GLU A 28 0.45 -16.15 -17.71
C GLU A 28 1.54 -15.08 -17.64
N GLY A 29 1.34 -14.04 -16.82
CA GLY A 29 2.28 -12.94 -16.71
C GLY A 29 2.27 -12.29 -15.34
N TRP A 30 3.39 -11.66 -14.99
CA TRP A 30 3.53 -10.87 -13.77
C TRP A 30 3.42 -9.38 -14.08
N MET A 31 2.61 -8.66 -13.29
CA MET A 31 2.44 -7.22 -13.43
C MET A 31 2.45 -6.57 -12.05
N TYR A 32 3.26 -5.54 -11.90
CA TYR A 32 3.34 -4.78 -10.65
C TYR A 32 2.08 -3.93 -10.43
N ASN A 33 1.69 -3.81 -9.16
CA ASN A 33 0.74 -2.83 -8.62
C ASN A 33 -0.77 -3.07 -8.84
N THR A 34 -1.26 -3.22 -10.09
CA THR A 34 -2.72 -3.20 -10.37
C THR A 34 -3.52 -4.24 -9.57
N GLY A 35 -2.94 -5.43 -9.34
CA GLY A 35 -3.56 -6.49 -8.54
C GLY A 35 -3.81 -6.09 -7.09
N SER A 36 -2.93 -5.27 -6.49
CA SER A 36 -3.07 -4.80 -5.11
C SER A 36 -4.25 -3.84 -4.96
N ASP A 37 -4.47 -2.95 -5.95
CA ASP A 37 -5.61 -2.03 -5.94
C ASP A 37 -6.94 -2.78 -6.09
N VAL A 38 -6.99 -3.79 -6.97
CA VAL A 38 -8.14 -4.69 -7.09
C VAL A 38 -8.39 -5.42 -5.77
N LEU A 39 -7.34 -5.96 -5.14
CA LEU A 39 -7.44 -6.65 -3.85
C LEU A 39 -8.01 -5.73 -2.76
N GLY A 40 -7.60 -4.46 -2.71
CA GLY A 40 -8.15 -3.48 -1.76
C GLY A 40 -9.67 -3.29 -1.92
N VAL A 41 -10.16 -3.17 -3.16
CA VAL A 41 -11.59 -3.10 -3.46
C VAL A 41 -12.32 -4.38 -3.05
N LEU A 42 -11.74 -5.55 -3.33
CA LEU A 42 -12.33 -6.84 -2.97
C LEU A 42 -12.40 -7.03 -1.45
N ILE A 43 -11.38 -6.62 -0.70
CA ILE A 43 -11.39 -6.65 0.77
C ILE A 43 -12.52 -5.79 1.32
N ALA A 44 -12.71 -4.57 0.80
CA ALA A 44 -13.79 -3.69 1.24
C ALA A 44 -15.16 -4.33 1.01
N ARG A 45 -15.38 -4.91 -0.18
CA ARG A 45 -16.63 -5.60 -0.53
C ARG A 45 -16.88 -6.86 0.31
N ALA A 46 -15.86 -7.69 0.49
CA ALA A 46 -15.97 -8.94 1.24
C ALA A 46 -16.17 -8.72 2.75
N SER A 47 -15.62 -7.64 3.29
CA SER A 47 -15.73 -7.31 4.72
C SER A 47 -16.94 -6.44 5.06
N GLY A 48 -17.57 -5.79 4.07
CA GLY A 48 -18.68 -4.86 4.29
C GLY A 48 -18.27 -3.52 4.93
N GLN A 49 -16.98 -3.22 4.99
CA GLN A 49 -16.43 -1.97 5.52
C GLN A 49 -15.46 -1.32 4.53
N SER A 50 -15.10 -0.05 4.74
CA SER A 50 -14.09 0.60 3.90
C SER A 50 -12.73 -0.10 4.06
N PHE A 51 -11.91 -0.06 3.01
CA PHE A 51 -10.57 -0.66 3.06
C PHE A 51 -9.70 -0.06 4.18
N GLU A 52 -9.80 1.26 4.40
CA GLU A 52 -9.13 1.93 5.51
C GLU A 52 -9.60 1.41 6.88
N ALA A 53 -10.92 1.27 7.08
CA ALA A 53 -11.46 0.75 8.34
C ALA A 53 -11.00 -0.68 8.59
N PHE A 54 -11.02 -1.52 7.55
CA PHE A 54 -10.52 -2.88 7.62
C PHE A 54 -9.05 -2.93 8.04
N LEU A 55 -8.17 -2.16 7.39
CA LEU A 55 -6.75 -2.12 7.74
C LEU A 55 -6.54 -1.62 9.17
N ARG A 56 -7.28 -0.60 9.60
CA ARG A 56 -7.21 -0.07 10.96
C ARG A 56 -7.59 -1.14 11.99
N GLU A 57 -8.72 -1.81 11.79
CA GLU A 57 -9.24 -2.82 12.72
C GLU A 57 -8.38 -4.09 12.73
N ARG A 58 -7.99 -4.57 11.55
CA ARG A 58 -7.42 -5.92 11.36
C ARG A 58 -5.90 -5.95 11.30
N LEU A 59 -5.24 -4.81 11.14
CA LEU A 59 -3.78 -4.73 11.02
C LEU A 59 -3.18 -3.67 11.94
N PHE A 60 -3.58 -2.41 11.81
CA PHE A 60 -2.90 -1.31 12.49
C PHE A 60 -3.14 -1.31 14.00
N ALA A 61 -4.40 -1.37 14.44
CA ALA A 61 -4.73 -1.33 15.86
C ALA A 61 -4.15 -2.53 16.64
N PRO A 62 -4.23 -3.79 16.15
CA PRO A 62 -3.61 -4.93 16.83
C PRO A 62 -2.08 -4.84 16.96
N LEU A 63 -1.42 -4.13 16.05
CA LEU A 63 0.03 -3.91 16.07
C LEU A 63 0.44 -2.61 16.78
N GLY A 64 -0.52 -1.81 17.23
CA GLY A 64 -0.25 -0.51 17.85
C GLY A 64 0.22 0.57 16.88
N MET A 65 -0.02 0.39 15.58
CA MET A 65 0.39 1.31 14.51
C MET A 65 -0.56 2.52 14.45
N LYS A 66 -0.41 3.44 15.39
CA LYS A 66 -1.35 4.55 15.62
C LYS A 66 -1.20 5.72 14.65
N ASP A 67 -0.03 5.84 14.02
CA ASP A 67 0.34 6.91 13.09
C ASP A 67 0.32 6.41 11.62
N THR A 68 -0.09 5.15 11.36
CA THR A 68 -0.30 4.62 10.01
C THR A 68 -1.73 4.85 9.50
N SER A 69 -1.87 5.57 8.39
CA SER A 69 -3.16 5.83 7.73
C SER A 69 -3.00 6.41 6.32
N PHE A 70 -4.09 6.68 5.62
CA PHE A 70 -4.06 7.32 4.29
C PHE A 70 -4.02 8.86 4.35
N SER A 71 -4.14 9.48 5.52
CA SER A 71 -4.02 10.93 5.69
C SER A 71 -3.67 11.30 7.13
N VAL A 72 -2.93 12.38 7.31
CA VAL A 72 -2.51 12.88 8.62
C VAL A 72 -3.54 13.89 9.15
N PRO A 73 -4.09 13.69 10.37
CA PRO A 73 -4.97 14.67 10.98
C PRO A 73 -4.29 16.02 11.18
N ALA A 74 -5.04 17.12 11.07
CA ALA A 74 -4.52 18.49 11.18
C ALA A 74 -3.62 18.71 12.42
N ALA A 75 -4.01 18.16 13.58
CA ALA A 75 -3.26 18.27 14.83
C ALA A 75 -1.86 17.62 14.78
N GLN A 76 -1.63 16.70 13.84
CA GLN A 76 -0.39 15.93 13.72
C GLN A 76 0.48 16.34 12.52
N LEU A 77 0.00 17.25 11.65
CA LEU A 77 0.73 17.68 10.45
C LEU A 77 2.12 18.25 10.74
N HIS A 78 2.32 18.80 11.94
CA HIS A 78 3.62 19.30 12.39
C HIS A 78 4.72 18.22 12.44
N ARG A 79 4.36 16.93 12.44
CA ARG A 79 5.30 15.80 12.39
C ARG A 79 5.48 15.22 10.98
N LEU A 80 4.70 15.65 9.99
CA LEU A 80 4.80 15.14 8.63
C LEU A 80 5.97 15.81 7.90
N ALA A 81 6.89 15.01 7.36
CA ALA A 81 7.99 15.51 6.56
C ALA A 81 7.51 15.96 5.17
N ALA A 82 8.06 17.06 4.67
CA ALA A 82 7.90 17.43 3.26
C ALA A 82 8.63 16.43 2.36
N CYS A 83 8.00 16.07 1.24
CA CYS A 83 8.57 15.19 0.22
C CYS A 83 9.25 16.04 -0.85
N TYR A 84 10.46 15.65 -1.25
CA TYR A 84 11.21 16.28 -2.32
C TYR A 84 11.54 15.27 -3.40
N ARG A 85 11.60 15.73 -4.64
CA ARG A 85 12.09 14.95 -5.79
C ARG A 85 13.38 15.58 -6.31
N PHE A 86 14.29 14.77 -6.81
CA PHE A 86 15.46 15.29 -7.51
C PHE A 86 15.08 15.73 -8.92
N ASN A 87 15.40 16.97 -9.27
CA ASN A 87 15.34 17.49 -10.64
C ASN A 87 16.75 17.40 -11.27
N PRO A 88 16.96 16.51 -12.26
CA PRO A 88 18.25 16.38 -12.92
C PRO A 88 18.67 17.61 -13.73
N GLU A 89 17.70 18.33 -14.33
CA GLU A 89 17.98 19.51 -15.17
C GLU A 89 18.47 20.69 -14.33
N ALA A 90 17.86 20.89 -13.16
CA ALA A 90 18.25 21.93 -12.21
C ALA A 90 19.38 21.49 -11.26
N ASN A 91 19.75 20.19 -11.29
CA ASN A 91 20.67 19.56 -10.34
C ASN A 91 20.34 19.89 -8.87
N ALA A 92 19.05 19.86 -8.52
CA ALA A 92 18.55 20.31 -7.23
C ALA A 92 17.35 19.49 -6.75
N LEU A 93 17.08 19.54 -5.44
CA LEU A 93 15.85 19.01 -4.87
C LEU A 93 14.71 20.02 -5.07
N GLU A 94 13.59 19.54 -5.58
CA GLU A 94 12.34 20.29 -5.71
C GLU A 94 11.30 19.76 -4.76
N LEU A 95 10.53 20.66 -4.15
CA LEU A 95 9.40 20.30 -3.31
C LEU A 95 8.37 19.54 -4.16
N PHE A 96 8.16 18.27 -3.83
CA PHE A 96 7.14 17.42 -4.44
C PHE A 96 5.83 17.50 -3.67
N ASP A 97 5.89 17.42 -2.34
CA ASP A 97 4.73 17.57 -1.48
C ASP A 97 5.10 18.28 -0.18
N ALA A 98 4.33 19.31 0.18
CA ALA A 98 4.50 20.00 1.45
C ALA A 98 3.94 19.16 2.60
N ALA A 99 4.35 19.46 3.85
CA ALA A 99 3.79 18.82 5.04
C ALA A 99 2.27 19.01 5.20
N ASN A 100 1.70 20.05 4.58
CA ASN A 100 0.25 20.29 4.49
C ASN A 100 -0.31 19.98 3.08
N GLY A 101 0.40 19.15 2.31
CA GLY A 101 0.10 18.80 0.94
C GLY A 101 -0.91 17.66 0.82
N GLN A 102 -0.59 16.67 -0.01
CA GLN A 102 -1.51 15.62 -0.45
C GLN A 102 -2.03 14.76 0.71
N TRP A 103 -1.17 14.43 1.67
CA TRP A 103 -1.55 13.62 2.83
C TRP A 103 -2.24 14.39 3.95
N SER A 104 -2.48 15.71 3.80
CA SER A 104 -3.21 16.48 4.81
C SER A 104 -4.72 16.26 4.81
N ARG A 105 -5.22 15.50 3.82
CA ARG A 105 -6.64 15.18 3.63
C ARG A 105 -6.83 13.75 3.16
N PRO A 106 -7.96 13.11 3.47
CA PRO A 106 -8.27 11.77 2.96
C PRO A 106 -8.24 11.73 1.43
N PRO A 107 -7.67 10.67 0.81
CA PRO A 107 -7.71 10.51 -0.64
C PRO A 107 -9.12 10.10 -1.11
N ALA A 108 -9.44 10.41 -2.36
CA ALA A 108 -10.70 9.95 -2.98
C ALA A 108 -10.74 8.42 -3.14
N PHE A 109 -9.58 7.79 -3.32
CA PHE A 109 -9.42 6.34 -3.36
C PHE A 109 -8.22 5.91 -2.50
N PRO A 110 -8.46 5.29 -1.33
CA PRO A 110 -7.44 4.56 -0.58
C PRO A 110 -7.05 3.29 -1.35
N THR A 111 -5.92 3.31 -2.05
CA THR A 111 -5.52 2.21 -2.93
C THR A 111 -4.79 1.12 -2.15
N GLY A 112 -4.83 -0.12 -2.66
CA GLY A 112 -4.11 -1.25 -2.06
C GLY A 112 -2.63 -1.28 -2.43
N GLY A 113 -2.26 -0.59 -3.52
CA GLY A 113 -0.90 -0.49 -4.04
C GLY A 113 -0.05 0.63 -3.45
N GLY A 114 -0.64 1.61 -2.73
CA GLY A 114 0.12 2.69 -2.13
C GLY A 114 -0.71 3.76 -1.42
N GLY A 115 -0.04 4.80 -0.92
CA GLY A 115 -0.67 5.99 -0.35
C GLY A 115 -0.73 6.06 1.18
N LEU A 116 -0.28 5.02 1.89
CA LEU A 116 -0.13 5.09 3.34
C LEU A 116 1.01 6.02 3.74
N VAL A 117 0.77 6.83 4.76
CA VAL A 117 1.79 7.48 5.59
C VAL A 117 1.94 6.70 6.88
N SER A 118 3.17 6.64 7.41
CA SER A 118 3.50 5.88 8.60
C SER A 118 4.72 6.50 9.30
N THR A 119 5.00 6.03 10.51
CA THR A 119 6.26 6.29 11.22
C THR A 119 7.19 5.08 11.12
N ILE A 120 8.47 5.30 11.47
CA ILE A 120 9.47 4.23 11.56
C ILE A 120 9.03 3.19 12.61
N ASP A 121 8.53 3.63 13.76
CA ASP A 121 8.12 2.74 14.85
C ASP A 121 6.94 1.85 14.44
N ASP A 122 5.93 2.42 13.78
CA ASP A 122 4.78 1.65 13.30
C ASP A 122 5.19 0.63 12.23
N TYR A 123 6.05 1.03 11.29
CA TYR A 123 6.54 0.12 10.25
C TYR A 123 7.45 -0.97 10.83
N ALA A 124 8.23 -0.65 11.87
CA ALA A 124 9.04 -1.62 12.60
C ALA A 124 8.17 -2.64 13.34
N ALA A 125 7.02 -2.24 13.88
CA ALA A 125 6.07 -3.17 14.48
C ALA A 125 5.53 -4.20 13.46
N PHE A 126 5.19 -3.74 12.26
CA PHE A 126 4.81 -4.63 11.14
C PHE A 126 5.96 -5.57 10.75
N GLY A 127 7.17 -5.04 10.56
CA GLY A 127 8.36 -5.84 10.24
C GLY A 127 8.66 -6.90 11.29
N GLN A 128 8.58 -6.52 12.57
CA GLN A 128 8.80 -7.44 13.69
C GLN A 128 7.72 -8.54 13.75
N MET A 129 6.46 -8.23 13.41
CA MET A 129 5.38 -9.22 13.29
C MET A 129 5.71 -10.27 12.23
N MET A 130 6.22 -9.86 11.08
CA MET A 130 6.63 -10.74 9.99
C MET A 130 7.84 -11.61 10.39
N LEU A 131 8.86 -11.01 11.00
CA LEU A 131 10.03 -11.74 11.51
C LEU A 131 9.65 -12.80 12.55
N ASN A 132 8.69 -12.48 13.42
CA ASN A 132 8.17 -13.38 14.45
C ASN A 132 7.11 -14.36 13.93
N LYS A 133 6.99 -14.53 12.60
CA LYS A 133 6.07 -15.47 11.96
C LYS A 133 4.61 -15.27 12.40
N GLY A 134 4.17 -14.02 12.36
CA GLY A 134 2.78 -13.63 12.56
C GLY A 134 2.45 -13.12 13.96
N LYS A 135 3.46 -12.86 14.80
CA LYS A 135 3.29 -12.46 16.21
C LYS A 135 3.95 -11.13 16.54
N TYR A 136 3.27 -10.28 17.28
CA TYR A 136 3.85 -9.07 17.86
C TYR A 136 3.43 -8.93 19.32
N GLY A 137 4.39 -8.93 20.25
CA GLY A 137 4.11 -9.03 21.68
C GLY A 137 3.27 -10.27 22.00
N ARG A 138 2.08 -10.06 22.57
CA ARG A 138 1.12 -11.14 22.90
C ARG A 138 0.12 -11.43 21.78
N VAL A 139 0.08 -10.60 20.74
CA VAL A 139 -0.89 -10.72 19.65
C VAL A 139 -0.34 -11.66 18.58
N ARG A 140 -1.18 -12.61 18.12
CA ARG A 140 -0.94 -13.35 16.88
C ARG A 140 -1.92 -12.84 15.83
N LEU A 141 -1.39 -12.18 14.81
CA LEU A 141 -2.18 -11.64 13.71
C LEU A 141 -2.32 -12.64 12.56
N LEU A 142 -1.22 -13.34 12.25
CA LEU A 142 -1.15 -14.34 11.20
C LEU A 142 -0.70 -15.68 11.77
N SER A 143 -1.16 -16.78 11.16
CA SER A 143 -0.61 -18.08 11.47
C SER A 143 0.84 -18.16 10.97
N ARG A 144 1.67 -18.99 11.62
CA ARG A 144 3.04 -19.22 11.15
C ARG A 144 3.07 -19.75 9.69
N PRO A 145 2.27 -20.78 9.32
CA PRO A 145 2.22 -21.25 7.94
C PRO A 145 1.84 -20.17 6.93
N THR A 146 0.94 -19.25 7.31
CA THR A 146 0.56 -18.11 6.45
C THR A 146 1.75 -17.20 6.17
N VAL A 147 2.52 -16.83 7.20
CA VAL A 147 3.70 -15.97 7.00
C VAL A 147 4.78 -16.69 6.20
N GLU A 148 4.99 -17.98 6.43
CA GLU A 148 5.93 -18.78 5.64
C GLU A 148 5.54 -18.77 4.16
N ALA A 149 4.28 -19.06 3.84
CA ALA A 149 3.77 -19.01 2.46
C ALA A 149 3.93 -17.61 1.82
N MET A 150 3.61 -16.53 2.55
CA MET A 150 3.79 -15.15 2.07
C MET A 150 5.25 -14.78 1.76
N THR A 151 6.21 -15.51 2.35
CA THR A 151 7.65 -15.26 2.20
C THR A 151 8.37 -16.31 1.36
N THR A 152 7.62 -17.23 0.76
CA THR A 152 8.11 -18.17 -0.25
C THR A 152 7.92 -17.55 -1.63
N ASP A 153 8.84 -17.82 -2.54
CA ASP A 153 8.67 -17.46 -3.94
C ASP A 153 7.37 -18.06 -4.50
N GLN A 154 6.58 -17.21 -5.16
CA GLN A 154 5.29 -17.55 -5.76
C GLN A 154 5.32 -17.41 -7.28
N LEU A 155 6.45 -17.03 -7.86
CA LEU A 155 6.61 -16.88 -9.29
C LEU A 155 7.05 -18.19 -9.91
N THR A 156 6.62 -18.43 -11.15
CA THR A 156 7.28 -19.43 -11.99
C THR A 156 8.62 -18.86 -12.48
N PRO A 157 9.60 -19.69 -12.88
CA PRO A 157 10.86 -19.20 -13.45
C PRO A 157 10.66 -18.24 -14.63
N GLU A 158 9.63 -18.46 -15.45
CA GLU A 158 9.30 -17.59 -16.58
C GLU A 158 8.79 -16.21 -16.11
N GLN A 159 7.97 -16.18 -15.06
CA GLN A 159 7.46 -14.94 -14.48
C GLN A 159 8.58 -14.16 -13.77
N GLU A 160 9.47 -14.86 -13.06
CA GLU A 160 10.64 -14.28 -12.42
C GLU A 160 11.58 -13.62 -13.45
N ALA A 161 11.90 -14.34 -14.53
CA ALA A 161 12.73 -13.81 -15.62
C ALA A 161 12.12 -12.56 -16.27
N ALA A 162 10.79 -12.54 -16.46
CA ALA A 162 10.08 -11.38 -17.00
C ALA A 162 10.03 -10.20 -16.01
N ALA A 163 9.99 -10.48 -14.70
CA ALA A 163 9.91 -9.47 -13.65
C ALA A 163 11.26 -8.89 -13.21
N SER A 164 12.39 -9.55 -13.53
CA SER A 164 13.75 -9.18 -13.10
C SER A 164 14.10 -7.69 -13.23
N PRO A 165 13.72 -6.94 -14.30
CA PRO A 165 13.96 -5.50 -14.38
C PRO A 165 13.32 -4.66 -13.27
N ILE A 166 12.33 -5.22 -12.57
CA ILE A 166 11.55 -4.57 -11.49
C ILE A 166 11.93 -5.14 -10.12
N ILE A 167 12.18 -6.45 -10.00
CA ILE A 167 12.42 -7.12 -8.71
C ILE A 167 13.91 -7.25 -8.32
N GLY A 168 14.84 -6.99 -9.26
CA GLY A 168 16.28 -7.03 -9.02
C GLY A 168 16.95 -8.26 -9.62
#